data_AF-A0A537IP89-F1
#
_entry.id   AF-A0A537IP89-F1
#
_cell.length_a   1.000
_cell.length_b   1.000
_cell.length_c   1.000
_cell.angle_alpha   90.00
_cell.angle_beta   90.00
_cell.angle_gamma   90.00
#
_symmetry.space_group_name_H-M   'P 1'
#
loop_
_entity.id
_entity.type
_entity.pdbx_description
1 polymer ?
#
loop_
_entity_poly.entity_id
_entity_poly.type
_entity_poly.pdbx_seq_one_letter_code
_entity_poly.pdbx_strand_id
1 'polypeptide(L)'
;MRIQSNLAGFSVSRLRRVLADLPRARGYRLTVKPLRYRTGPHLQAECDYETKTITVQVPEPFRSFRQRIPYRAKRIKSRRQRGNAFAFRWFYRNILFRTKTDVIRFLYCHEYYHYYLYEILHKKGSAETACDRFALEHFR
;
A
#
# COMPACT_ATOMS: atom_id res chain seq x y z
N MET A 1 11.08 3.91 -13.69
CA MET A 1 10.84 2.71 -12.86
C MET A 1 10.94 1.48 -13.72
N ARG A 2 11.78 0.50 -13.34
CA ARG A 2 11.82 -0.82 -14.00
C ARG A 2 10.67 -1.67 -13.45
N ILE A 3 10.04 -2.51 -14.26
CA ILE A 3 8.89 -3.34 -13.84
C ILE A 3 9.17 -4.80 -14.16
N GLN A 4 8.93 -5.68 -13.20
CA GLN A 4 8.97 -7.13 -13.32
C GLN A 4 7.64 -7.71 -12.82
N SER A 5 7.17 -8.80 -13.44
CA SER A 5 5.96 -9.48 -12.98
C SER A 5 6.01 -10.97 -13.17
N ASN A 6 5.62 -11.68 -12.10
CA ASN A 6 5.40 -13.12 -12.09
C ASN A 6 3.91 -13.44 -11.84
N LEU A 7 3.03 -12.44 -11.97
CA LEU A 7 1.60 -12.57 -11.74
C LEU A 7 0.90 -13.02 -13.02
N ALA A 8 0.15 -14.12 -12.95
CA ALA A 8 -0.58 -14.66 -14.10
C ALA A 8 -1.58 -13.62 -14.66
N GLY A 9 -1.55 -13.42 -15.98
CA GLY A 9 -2.40 -12.45 -16.68
C GLY A 9 -1.95 -10.99 -16.60
N PHE A 10 -0.83 -10.68 -15.96
CA PHE A 10 -0.27 -9.33 -15.84
C PHE A 10 1.12 -9.22 -16.48
N SER A 11 1.14 -9.00 -17.79
CA SER A 11 2.38 -8.67 -18.50
C SER A 11 2.92 -7.29 -18.08
N VAL A 12 4.21 -7.06 -18.29
CA VAL A 12 4.85 -5.76 -18.02
C VAL A 12 4.14 -4.62 -18.75
N SER A 13 3.74 -4.82 -20.01
CA SER A 13 3.01 -3.83 -20.80
C SER A 13 1.63 -3.51 -20.21
N ARG A 14 0.93 -4.52 -19.65
CA ARG A 14 -0.33 -4.30 -18.94
C ARG A 14 -0.11 -3.52 -17.66
N LEU A 15 0.91 -3.86 -16.87
CA LEU A 15 1.25 -3.12 -15.65
C LEU A 15 1.61 -1.66 -15.93
N ARG A 16 2.33 -1.38 -17.03
CA ARG A 16 2.60 0.00 -17.45
C ARG A 16 1.33 0.79 -17.72
N ARG A 17 0.30 0.18 -18.33
CA ARG A 17 -1.01 0.81 -18.53
C ARG A 17 -1.76 1.02 -17.23
N VAL A 18 -1.74 0.01 -16.35
CA VAL A 18 -2.39 0.06 -15.02
C VAL A 18 -1.82 1.15 -14.12
N LEU A 19 -0.56 1.52 -14.31
CA LEU A 19 0.16 2.51 -13.49
C LEU A 19 0.48 3.80 -14.27
N ALA A 20 -0.14 4.02 -15.43
CA ALA A 20 0.29 5.06 -16.38
C ALA A 20 0.12 6.48 -15.82
N ASP A 21 -0.95 6.69 -15.06
CA ASP A 21 -1.38 7.92 -14.42
C ASP A 21 -0.83 8.10 -12.99
N LEU A 22 -0.15 7.08 -12.46
CA LEU A 22 0.40 7.11 -11.11
C LEU A 22 1.85 7.65 -11.11
N PRO A 23 2.27 8.32 -10.03
CA PRO A 23 3.62 8.86 -9.94
C PRO A 23 4.65 7.73 -9.94
N ARG A 24 5.83 7.98 -10.52
CA ARG A 24 6.86 6.95 -10.72
C ARG A 24 7.95 7.04 -9.66
N ALA A 25 8.20 5.94 -8.95
CA ALA A 25 9.39 5.78 -8.11
C ALA A 25 10.65 5.71 -8.99
N ARG A 26 11.39 6.82 -9.10
CA ARG A 26 12.61 6.90 -9.93
C ARG A 26 13.76 6.17 -9.24
N GLY A 27 14.57 5.45 -10.01
CA GLY A 27 15.65 4.62 -9.46
C GLY A 27 15.19 3.27 -8.88
N TYR A 28 13.89 3.07 -8.65
CA TYR A 28 13.36 1.85 -8.07
C TYR A 28 12.87 0.86 -9.14
N ARG A 29 12.87 -0.41 -8.75
CA ARG A 29 12.22 -1.51 -9.46
C ARG A 29 10.89 -1.83 -8.79
N LEU A 30 9.84 -2.02 -9.58
CA LEU A 30 8.57 -2.60 -9.13
C LEU A 30 8.52 -4.08 -9.50
N THR A 31 8.28 -4.93 -8.51
CA THR A 31 8.05 -6.37 -8.68
C THR A 31 6.63 -6.72 -8.28
N VAL A 32 5.85 -7.31 -9.20
CA VAL A 32 4.47 -7.76 -8.93
C VAL A 32 4.43 -9.29 -8.93
N LYS A 33 4.11 -9.89 -7.78
CA LYS A 33 4.12 -11.35 -7.59
C LYS A 33 2.83 -11.86 -6.94
N PRO A 34 2.48 -13.15 -7.10
CA PRO A 34 1.31 -13.71 -6.42
C PRO A 34 1.53 -13.81 -4.90
N LEU A 35 0.46 -13.61 -4.14
CA LEU A 35 0.37 -13.81 -2.70
C LEU A 35 -0.48 -15.05 -2.41
N ARG A 36 0.13 -16.09 -1.86
CA ARG A 36 -0.61 -17.25 -1.33
C ARG A 36 -1.12 -16.92 0.06
N TYR A 37 -2.37 -17.28 0.35
CA TYR A 37 -2.98 -17.06 1.66
C TYR A 37 -3.71 -18.33 2.14
N ARG A 38 -3.82 -18.50 3.46
CA ARG A 38 -4.52 -19.64 4.08
C ARG A 38 -5.94 -19.29 4.53
N THR A 39 -6.10 -18.16 5.22
CA THR A 39 -7.39 -17.75 5.81
C THR A 39 -8.22 -16.93 4.83
N GLY A 40 -7.61 -15.93 4.19
CA GLY A 40 -8.32 -15.06 3.25
C GLY A 40 -7.39 -14.08 2.53
N PRO A 41 -7.87 -13.52 1.40
CA PRO A 41 -7.12 -12.51 0.66
C PRO A 41 -6.89 -11.27 1.54
N HIS A 42 -5.69 -10.71 1.45
CA HIS A 42 -5.27 -9.53 2.20
C HIS A 42 -4.23 -8.74 1.41
N LEU A 43 -3.93 -7.54 1.88
CA LEU A 43 -2.94 -6.66 1.27
C LEU A 43 -1.54 -6.99 1.81
N GLN A 44 -0.56 -7.10 0.91
CA GLN A 44 0.84 -7.25 1.29
C GLN A 44 1.75 -6.60 0.25
N ALA A 45 2.55 -5.64 0.69
CA ALA A 45 3.60 -5.02 -0.09
C ALA A 45 4.74 -4.59 0.84
N GLU A 46 5.86 -4.21 0.23
CA GLU A 46 7.03 -3.69 0.93
C GLU A 46 7.83 -2.79 0.00
N CYS A 47 8.48 -1.78 0.59
CA CYS A 47 9.47 -0.92 -0.04
C CYS A 47 10.83 -1.15 0.62
N ASP A 48 11.73 -1.79 -0.10
CA ASP A 48 13.12 -2.01 0.30
C ASP A 48 13.99 -0.89 -0.27
N TYR A 49 14.53 -0.07 0.62
CA TYR A 49 15.36 1.09 0.28
C TYR A 49 16.80 0.71 -0.12
N GLU A 50 17.32 -0.41 0.39
CA GLU A 50 18.67 -0.88 0.11
C GLU A 50 18.75 -1.47 -1.29
N THR A 51 17.83 -2.39 -1.61
CA THR A 51 17.76 -3.00 -2.95
C THR A 51 17.00 -2.14 -3.96
N LYS A 52 16.46 -1.00 -3.53
CA LYS A 52 15.64 -0.06 -4.33
C LYS A 52 14.49 -0.77 -5.05
N THR A 53 13.74 -1.56 -4.28
CA THR A 53 12.67 -2.41 -4.80
C THR A 53 11.36 -2.16 -4.08
N ILE A 54 10.29 -1.96 -4.84
CA ILE A 54 8.92 -2.02 -4.37
C ILE A 54 8.35 -3.38 -4.78
N THR A 55 7.92 -4.18 -3.81
CA THR A 55 7.31 -5.48 -4.06
C THR A 55 5.82 -5.41 -3.72
N VAL A 56 4.98 -5.69 -4.71
CA VAL A 56 3.52 -5.77 -4.56
C VAL A 56 3.08 -7.21 -4.70
N GLN A 57 2.38 -7.74 -3.70
CA GLN A 57 1.88 -9.11 -3.74
C GLN A 57 0.35 -9.13 -3.90
N VAL A 58 -0.14 -9.88 -4.89
CA VAL A 58 -1.56 -9.92 -5.24
C VAL A 58 -2.17 -11.26 -4.84
N PRO A 59 -3.24 -11.31 -4.03
CA PRO A 59 -3.87 -12.56 -3.59
C PRO A 59 -4.21 -13.51 -4.75
N GLU A 60 -3.76 -14.76 -4.62
CA GLU A 60 -4.08 -15.86 -5.54
C GLU A 60 -4.51 -17.11 -4.75
N PRO A 61 -5.64 -17.76 -5.13
CA PRO A 61 -6.56 -17.37 -6.20
C PRO A 61 -7.29 -16.06 -5.87
N PHE A 62 -7.45 -15.17 -6.86
CA PHE A 62 -8.09 -13.89 -6.59
C PHE A 62 -9.59 -14.05 -6.34
N ARG A 63 -10.06 -13.53 -5.20
CA ARG A 63 -11.48 -13.33 -4.88
C ARG A 63 -11.65 -11.90 -4.41
N SER A 64 -12.72 -11.23 -4.82
CA SER A 64 -13.01 -9.88 -4.32
C SER A 64 -13.15 -9.88 -2.80
N PHE A 65 -12.58 -8.90 -2.14
CA PHE A 65 -12.56 -8.85 -0.67
C PHE A 65 -12.63 -7.44 -0.14
N ARG A 66 -13.10 -7.32 1.11
CA ARG A 66 -13.13 -6.04 1.82
C ARG A 66 -11.95 -5.95 2.76
N GLN A 67 -11.26 -4.82 2.74
CA GLN A 67 -10.23 -4.49 3.73
C GLN A 67 -10.63 -3.23 4.48
N ARG A 68 -10.43 -3.24 5.80
CA ARG A 68 -10.58 -2.07 6.66
C ARG A 68 -9.24 -1.33 6.72
N ILE A 69 -9.16 -0.18 6.06
CA ILE A 69 -7.93 0.61 5.92
C ILE A 69 -7.93 1.79 6.89
N PRO A 70 -6.94 1.92 7.79
CA PRO A 70 -6.80 3.09 8.66
C PRO A 70 -6.33 4.29 7.85
N TYR A 71 -7.00 5.43 7.94
CA TYR A 71 -6.59 6.64 7.19
C TYR A 71 -6.35 7.85 8.08
N ARG A 72 -6.74 7.79 9.36
CA ARG A 72 -6.51 8.86 10.33
C ARG A 72 -6.48 8.29 11.74
N ALA A 73 -5.64 8.87 12.57
CA ALA A 73 -5.69 8.72 14.01
C ALA A 73 -5.83 10.11 14.64
N LYS A 74 -6.72 10.26 15.62
CA LYS A 74 -6.83 11.47 16.45
C LYS A 74 -6.40 11.14 17.86
N ARG A 75 -5.40 11.88 18.37
CA ARG A 75 -5.02 11.83 19.78
C ARG A 75 -6.18 12.33 20.64
N ILE A 76 -6.56 11.55 21.65
CA ILE A 76 -7.60 11.86 22.62
C ILE A 76 -7.05 11.69 24.04
N LYS A 77 -7.66 12.36 25.01
CA LYS A 77 -7.34 12.15 26.42
C LYS A 77 -7.78 10.74 26.84
N SER A 78 -6.91 9.97 27.48
CA SER A 78 -7.30 8.66 28.01
C SER A 78 -8.26 8.85 29.20
N ARG A 79 -9.37 8.09 29.22
CA ARG A 79 -10.30 8.07 30.36
C ARG A 79 -9.94 7.01 31.41
N ARG A 80 -9.00 6.11 31.10
CA ARG A 80 -8.72 4.90 31.90
C ARG A 80 -7.52 5.01 32.84
N GLN A 81 -6.76 6.09 32.83
CA GLN A 81 -5.58 6.25 33.71
C GLN A 81 -5.54 7.66 34.32
N ARG A 82 -5.29 7.74 35.64
CA ARG A 82 -4.92 8.99 36.33
C ARG A 82 -3.58 9.46 35.74
N GLY A 83 -3.53 10.63 35.11
CA GLY A 83 -2.32 11.26 34.56
C GLY A 83 -2.43 11.73 33.09
N ASN A 84 -1.30 12.20 32.52
CA ASN A 84 -1.16 12.68 31.13
C ASN A 84 -1.13 11.54 30.09
N ALA A 85 -1.95 10.50 30.27
CA ALA A 85 -2.04 9.40 29.33
C ALA A 85 -2.92 9.81 28.12
N PHE A 86 -2.43 9.54 26.91
CA PHE A 86 -3.15 9.78 25.67
C PHE A 86 -3.52 8.46 25.01
N ALA A 87 -4.69 8.42 24.36
CA ALA A 87 -5.11 7.32 23.52
C ALA A 87 -5.28 7.81 22.07
N PHE A 88 -5.39 6.87 21.13
CA PHE A 88 -5.67 7.18 19.74
C PHE A 88 -7.05 6.67 19.36
N ARG A 89 -7.88 7.58 18.84
CA ARG A 89 -9.10 7.21 18.12
C ARG A 89 -8.76 7.02 16.65
N TRP A 90 -8.85 5.78 16.20
CA TRP A 90 -8.60 5.39 14.81
C TRP A 90 -9.83 5.56 13.94
N PHE A 91 -9.61 5.97 12.70
CA PHE A 91 -10.64 6.11 11.67
C PHE A 91 -10.29 5.21 10.51
N TYR A 92 -11.30 4.49 10.02
CA TYR A 92 -11.13 3.47 9.00
C TYR A 92 -12.06 3.72 7.81
N ARG A 93 -11.62 3.27 6.64
CA ARG A 93 -12.44 3.16 5.44
C ARG A 93 -12.51 1.70 5.01
N ASN A 94 -13.72 1.22 4.74
CA ASN A 94 -13.93 -0.14 4.24
C ASN A 94 -13.91 -0.11 2.71
N ILE A 95 -12.87 -0.68 2.11
CA ILE A 95 -12.70 -0.72 0.66
C ILE A 95 -13.00 -2.13 0.15
N LEU A 96 -13.80 -2.23 -0.90
CA LEU A 96 -13.97 -3.45 -1.68
C LEU A 96 -12.96 -3.44 -2.83
N PHE A 97 -12.02 -4.38 -2.79
CA PHE A 97 -11.13 -4.69 -3.91
C PHE A 97 -11.85 -5.66 -4.84
N ARG A 98 -12.27 -5.16 -6.00
CA ARG A 98 -13.02 -5.93 -7.00
C ARG A 98 -12.11 -6.66 -7.97
N THR A 99 -10.92 -6.10 -8.22
CA THR A 99 -9.99 -6.62 -9.22
C THR A 99 -8.54 -6.68 -8.71
N LYS A 100 -7.71 -7.50 -9.37
CA LYS A 100 -6.25 -7.50 -9.17
C LYS A 100 -5.65 -6.10 -9.42
N THR A 101 -6.20 -5.34 -10.37
CA THR A 101 -5.78 -3.98 -10.67
C THR A 101 -5.98 -3.05 -9.47
N ASP A 102 -7.11 -3.15 -8.77
CA ASP A 102 -7.38 -2.35 -7.57
C ASP A 102 -6.31 -2.60 -6.49
N VAL A 103 -5.95 -3.87 -6.28
CA VAL A 103 -4.92 -4.27 -5.31
C VAL A 103 -3.55 -3.74 -5.72
N ILE A 104 -3.18 -3.90 -7.00
CA ILE A 104 -1.90 -3.43 -7.53
C ILE A 104 -1.75 -1.93 -7.38
N ARG A 105 -2.77 -1.16 -7.81
CA ARG A 105 -2.74 0.31 -7.71
C ARG A 105 -2.69 0.76 -6.26
N PHE A 106 -3.50 0.17 -5.38
CA PHE A 106 -3.53 0.54 -3.97
C PHE A 106 -2.19 0.29 -3.28
N LEU A 107 -1.67 -0.93 -3.40
CA LEU A 107 -0.39 -1.30 -2.81
C LEU A 107 0.76 -0.48 -3.40
N TYR A 108 0.73 -0.23 -4.72
CA TYR A 108 1.73 0.63 -5.35
C TYR A 108 1.70 2.05 -4.80
N CYS A 109 0.53 2.68 -4.66
CA CYS A 109 0.41 4.02 -4.10
C CYS A 109 0.90 4.06 -2.64
N HIS A 110 0.58 3.04 -1.84
CA HIS A 110 1.04 2.94 -0.45
C HIS A 110 2.58 2.93 -0.40
N GLU A 111 3.22 2.01 -1.13
CA GLU A 111 4.68 1.89 -1.14
C GLU A 111 5.37 3.06 -1.85
N TYR A 112 4.74 3.66 -2.86
CA TYR A 112 5.25 4.87 -3.50
C TYR A 112 5.36 6.01 -2.47
N TYR A 113 4.41 6.12 -1.54
CA TYR A 113 4.47 7.16 -0.53
C TYR A 113 5.57 6.90 0.51
N HIS A 114 5.84 5.64 0.84
CA HIS A 114 7.03 5.25 1.61
C HIS A 114 8.32 5.68 0.91
N TYR A 115 8.46 5.34 -0.37
CA TYR A 115 9.54 5.81 -1.24
C TYR A 115 9.64 7.35 -1.22
N TYR A 116 8.54 8.06 -1.41
CA TYR A 116 8.53 9.52 -1.48
C TYR A 116 8.98 10.17 -0.16
N LEU A 117 8.49 9.66 0.97
CA LEU A 117 8.90 10.14 2.29
C LEU A 117 10.39 9.92 2.54
N TYR A 118 10.90 8.75 2.17
CA TYR A 118 12.29 8.36 2.43
C TYR A 118 13.27 9.04 1.45
N GLU A 119 13.07 8.88 0.15
CA GLU A 119 14.01 9.31 -0.89
C GLU A 119 13.89 10.80 -1.22
N ILE A 120 12.68 11.36 -1.23
CA ILE A 120 12.45 12.74 -1.68
C ILE A 120 12.40 13.71 -0.52
N LEU A 121 11.73 13.33 0.57
CA LEU A 121 11.58 14.21 1.74
C LEU A 121 12.61 13.92 2.85
N HIS A 122 13.45 12.89 2.70
CA HIS A 122 14.46 12.49 3.69
C HIS A 122 13.89 12.32 5.11
N LYS A 123 12.63 11.83 5.19
CA LYS A 123 11.93 11.51 6.44
C LYS A 123 12.00 10.01 6.72
N LYS A 124 11.71 9.63 7.96
CA LYS A 124 11.49 8.23 8.32
C LYS A 124 10.24 7.73 7.58
N GLY A 125 10.40 6.73 6.70
CA GLY A 125 9.33 6.13 5.90
C GLY A 125 8.44 5.18 6.71
N SER A 126 7.92 5.63 7.86
CA SER A 126 7.09 4.82 8.76
C SER A 126 5.72 5.44 9.04
N ALA A 127 5.24 6.30 8.13
CA ALA A 127 3.96 7.00 8.27
C ALA A 127 2.80 6.18 7.68
N GLU A 128 2.60 4.94 8.15
CA GLU A 128 1.61 3.98 7.60
C GLU A 128 0.23 4.58 7.34
N THR A 129 -0.31 5.35 8.29
CA THR A 129 -1.63 5.98 8.14
C THR A 129 -1.66 7.07 7.07
N ALA A 130 -0.53 7.75 6.82
CA ALA A 130 -0.41 8.71 5.73
C ALA A 130 -0.26 8.00 4.38
N CYS A 131 0.52 6.90 4.33
CA CYS A 131 0.66 6.05 3.14
C CYS A 131 -0.69 5.45 2.74
N ASP A 132 -1.45 4.91 3.70
CA ASP A 132 -2.80 4.41 3.48
C ASP A 132 -3.76 5.51 3.00
N ARG A 133 -3.69 6.71 3.59
CA ARG A 133 -4.51 7.84 3.14
C ARG A 133 -4.19 8.21 1.70
N PHE A 134 -2.90 8.34 1.38
CA PHE A 134 -2.46 8.63 0.02
C PHE A 134 -2.95 7.56 -0.96
N ALA A 135 -2.81 6.29 -0.61
CA ALA A 135 -3.31 5.18 -1.42
C ALA A 135 -4.82 5.26 -1.64
N LEU A 136 -5.61 5.53 -0.59
CA LEU A 136 -7.06 5.67 -0.68
C LEU A 136 -7.54 6.81 -1.60
N GLU A 137 -6.73 7.86 -1.74
CA GLU A 137 -7.05 9.03 -2.57
C GLU A 137 -6.68 8.83 -4.04
N HIS A 138 -5.66 8.00 -4.35
CA HIS A 138 -5.05 7.95 -5.68
C HIS A 138 -5.15 6.60 -6.40
N PHE A 139 -5.54 5.51 -5.73
CA PHE A 139 -5.50 4.19 -6.35
C PHE A 139 -6.58 3.93 -7.40
N ARG A 140 -7.54 4.83 -7.57
CA ARG A 140 -8.65 4.67 -8.52
C ARG A 140 -8.45 5.53 -9.74
#